data_AF-A0A7Y4XRN7-F1
#
_entry.id   AF-A0A7Y4XRN7-F1
#
_cell.length_a   1.000
_cell.length_b   1.000
_cell.length_c   1.000
_cell.angle_alpha   90.00
_cell.angle_beta   90.00
_cell.angle_gamma   90.00
#
_symmetry.space_group_name_H-M   'P 1'
#
loop_
_entity.id
_entity.type
_entity.pdbx_description
1 polymer ?
#
loop_
_entity_poly.entity_id
_entity_poly.type
_entity_poly.pdbx_seq_one_letter_code
_entity_poly.pdbx_strand_id
1 'polypeptide(L)'
;MRTSLNDIQEIEKFQREELSPGDSILFQVRMILDPVLKLNVTFQNIILQVVQLYHRKKLKVEVKQIHHDLFSSPSSLEFQQTVKQIFKS
;
A
#
# COMPACT_ATOMS: atom_id res chain seq x y z
N MET A 1 5.15 15.37 -26.25
CA MET A 1 4.41 14.47 -25.33
C MET A 1 5.38 13.57 -24.55
N ARG A 2 6.18 14.17 -23.66
CA ARG A 2 6.97 13.49 -22.61
C ARG A 2 6.47 13.84 -21.20
N THR A 3 5.42 14.68 -21.12
CA THR A 3 4.86 15.26 -19.90
C THR A 3 4.19 14.24 -18.98
N SER A 4 3.45 13.26 -19.54
CA SER A 4 2.72 12.29 -18.72
C SER A 4 3.61 11.46 -17.78
N LEU A 5 4.83 11.08 -18.18
CA LEU A 5 5.73 10.29 -17.32
C LEU A 5 6.32 11.14 -16.19
N ASN A 6 6.68 12.39 -16.49
CA ASN A 6 7.15 13.32 -15.47
C ASN A 6 6.04 13.65 -14.47
N ASP A 7 4.82 13.86 -14.97
CA ASP A 7 3.66 14.14 -14.12
C ASP A 7 3.35 12.95 -13.19
N ILE A 8 3.40 11.71 -13.69
CA ILE A 8 3.22 10.51 -12.86
C ILE A 8 4.29 10.44 -11.76
N GLN A 9 5.57 10.64 -12.09
CA GLN A 9 6.65 10.62 -11.10
C GLN A 9 6.51 11.74 -10.06
N GLU A 10 6.06 12.92 -10.48
CA GLU A 10 5.85 14.06 -9.58
C GLU A 10 4.66 13.83 -8.66
N ILE A 11 3.57 13.24 -9.17
CA ILE A 11 2.42 12.80 -8.36
C ILE A 11 2.86 11.78 -7.31
N GLU A 12 3.67 10.78 -7.69
CA GLU A 12 4.16 9.76 -6.75
C GLU A 12 5.03 10.38 -5.65
N LYS A 13 5.95 11.28 -6.01
CA LYS A 13 6.79 11.98 -5.02
C LYS A 13 5.95 12.85 -4.09
N PHE A 14 4.93 13.52 -4.62
CA PHE A 14 3.99 14.31 -3.82
C PHE A 14 3.21 13.42 -2.83
N GLN A 15 2.69 12.28 -3.28
CA GLN A 15 1.95 11.33 -2.44
C GLN A 15 2.81 10.66 -1.36
N ARG A 16 4.11 10.47 -1.64
CA ARG A 16 5.09 9.90 -0.70
C ARG A 16 5.73 10.94 0.22
N GLU A 17 5.35 12.22 0.11
CA GLU A 17 5.96 13.33 0.84
C GLU A 17 7.48 13.47 0.58
N GLU A 18 7.94 13.09 -0.61
CA GLU A 18 9.35 13.12 -1.03
C GLU A 18 9.74 14.44 -1.72
N LEU A 19 8.78 15.34 -1.94
CA LEU A 19 9.04 16.66 -2.49
C LEU A 19 9.60 17.60 -1.41
N SER A 20 10.48 18.52 -1.83
CA SER A 20 10.86 19.62 -0.94
C SER A 20 9.64 20.46 -0.57
N PRO A 21 9.64 21.19 0.56
CA PRO A 21 8.50 22.03 0.95
C PRO A 21 8.10 23.05 -0.13
N GLY A 22 9.09 23.63 -0.83
CA GLY A 22 8.84 24.56 -1.94
C GLY A 22 8.18 23.88 -3.14
N ASP A 23 8.70 22.72 -3.53
CA ASP A 23 8.14 21.94 -4.66
C ASP A 23 6.73 21.43 -4.35
N SER A 24 6.47 21.03 -3.10
CA SER A 24 5.13 20.62 -2.66
C SER A 24 4.11 21.76 -2.78
N ILE A 25 4.48 22.98 -2.39
CA ILE A 25 3.61 24.15 -2.54
C ILE A 25 3.38 24.47 -4.03
N LEU A 26 4.44 24.46 -4.84
CA LEU A 26 4.32 24.69 -6.29
C LEU A 26 3.43 23.65 -6.96
N PHE A 27 3.55 22.38 -6.57
CA PHE A 27 2.71 21.30 -7.06
C PHE A 27 1.25 21.49 -6.66
N GLN A 28 0.97 21.90 -5.42
CA GLN A 28 -0.38 22.25 -4.97
C GLN A 28 -1.00 23.39 -5.79
N VAL A 29 -0.23 24.44 -6.07
CA VAL A 29 -0.68 25.53 -6.94
C VAL A 29 -0.97 25.02 -8.36
N ARG A 30 -0.11 24.16 -8.92
CA ARG A 30 -0.34 23.53 -10.23
C ARG A 30 -1.64 22.72 -10.25
N MET A 31 -1.95 21.95 -9.20
CA MET A 31 -3.23 21.22 -9.11
C MET A 31 -4.46 22.13 -9.07
N ILE A 32 -4.34 23.36 -8.58
CA ILE A 32 -5.43 24.35 -8.60
C ILE A 32 -5.61 24.92 -10.01
N LEU A 33 -4.51 25.20 -10.70
CA LEU A 33 -4.50 25.81 -12.03
C LEU A 33 -4.80 24.82 -13.16
N ASP A 34 -4.48 23.54 -12.97
CA ASP A 34 -4.66 22.46 -13.94
C ASP A 34 -5.63 21.40 -13.39
N PRO A 35 -6.92 21.45 -13.79
CA PRO A 35 -7.92 20.47 -13.40
C PRO A 35 -7.62 19.05 -13.86
N VAL A 36 -6.88 18.87 -14.98
CA VAL A 36 -6.52 17.54 -15.49
C VAL A 36 -5.47 16.91 -14.59
N LEU A 37 -4.46 17.68 -14.17
CA LEU A 37 -3.47 17.22 -13.19
C LEU A 37 -4.15 16.80 -11.88
N LYS A 38 -5.09 17.60 -11.37
CA LYS A 38 -5.86 17.27 -10.15
C LYS A 38 -6.65 15.97 -10.31
N LEU A 39 -7.26 15.76 -11.47
CA LEU A 39 -8.01 14.54 -11.76
C LEU A 39 -7.08 13.32 -11.80
N ASN A 40 -5.91 13.46 -12.42
CA ASN A 40 -4.89 12.41 -12.47
C ASN A 40 -4.41 12.01 -11.07
N VAL A 41 -4.10 12.99 -10.21
CA VAL A 41 -3.75 12.75 -8.79
C VAL A 41 -4.85 11.98 -8.08
N THR A 42 -6.11 12.37 -8.29
CA THR A 42 -7.28 11.73 -7.67
C THR A 42 -7.42 10.28 -8.11
N PHE A 43 -7.34 10.00 -9.41
CA PHE A 43 -7.43 8.63 -9.91
C PHE A 43 -6.26 7.77 -9.46
N GLN A 44 -5.04 8.32 -9.43
CA GLN A 44 -3.87 7.59 -8.94
C GLN A 44 -4.03 7.20 -7.46
N ASN A 45 -4.56 8.11 -6.62
CA ASN A 45 -4.91 7.79 -5.22
C ASN A 45 -5.91 6.64 -5.12
N ILE A 46 -6.98 6.65 -5.93
CA ILE A 46 -8.00 5.60 -5.93
C ILE A 46 -7.39 4.26 -6.34
N ILE A 47 -6.58 4.25 -7.41
CA ILE A 47 -5.91 3.04 -7.90
C ILE A 47 -4.99 2.46 -6.81
N LEU A 48 -4.17 3.31 -6.17
CA LEU A 48 -3.29 2.87 -5.09
C LEU A 48 -4.06 2.26 -3.93
N GLN A 49 -5.18 2.87 -3.51
CA GLN A 49 -6.03 2.31 -2.46
C GLN A 49 -6.59 0.94 -2.84
N VAL A 50 -7.07 0.77 -4.08
CA VAL A 50 -7.58 -0.52 -4.58
C VAL A 50 -6.48 -1.57 -4.59
N VAL A 51 -5.27 -1.23 -5.06
CA VAL A 51 -4.11 -2.13 -5.07
C VAL A 51 -3.73 -2.55 -3.65
N GLN A 52 -3.68 -1.61 -2.71
CA GLN A 52 -3.39 -1.90 -1.30
C GLN A 52 -4.44 -2.81 -0.67
N LEU A 53 -5.73 -2.57 -0.90
CA LEU A 53 -6.82 -3.41 -0.39
C LEU A 53 -6.75 -4.82 -0.96
N TYR A 54 -6.49 -4.94 -2.27
CA TYR A 54 -6.32 -6.24 -2.91
C TYR A 54 -5.11 -6.99 -2.34
N HIS A 55 -3.97 -6.30 -2.20
CA HIS A 55 -2.76 -6.88 -1.62
C HIS A 55 -3.00 -7.37 -0.19
N ARG A 56 -3.69 -6.58 0.64
CA ARG A 56 -4.09 -6.98 2.00
C ARG A 56 -4.97 -8.22 2.00
N LYS A 57 -5.90 -8.34 1.06
CA LYS A 57 -6.75 -9.53 0.91
C LYS A 57 -5.91 -10.76 0.56
N LYS A 58 -4.94 -10.62 -0.37
CA LYS A 58 -4.00 -11.69 -0.75
C LYS A 58 -3.15 -12.14 0.43
N LEU A 59 -2.51 -11.21 1.14
CA LEU A 59 -1.73 -11.50 2.35
C LEU A 59 -2.57 -12.22 3.40
N LYS A 60 -3.83 -11.82 3.60
CA LYS A 60 -4.75 -12.51 4.53
C LYS A 60 -5.01 -13.96 4.13
N VAL A 61 -5.12 -14.25 2.83
CA VAL A 61 -5.28 -15.63 2.34
C VAL A 61 -4.01 -16.43 2.58
N GLU A 62 -2.85 -15.88 2.26
CA GLU A 62 -1.55 -16.53 2.48
C GLU A 62 -1.30 -16.83 3.96
N VAL A 63 -1.55 -15.88 4.86
CA VAL A 63 -1.43 -16.08 6.31
C VAL A 63 -2.39 -17.15 6.81
N LYS A 64 -3.63 -17.18 6.29
CA LYS A 64 -4.60 -18.23 6.65
C LYS A 64 -4.14 -19.61 6.20
N GLN A 65 -3.54 -19.72 5.01
CA GLN A 65 -3.01 -20.97 4.51
C GLN A 65 -1.85 -21.46 5.38
N ILE A 66 -0.88 -20.58 5.65
CA ILE A 66 0.26 -20.87 6.54
C ILE A 66 -0.24 -21.31 7.92
N HIS A 67 -1.23 -20.61 8.49
CA HIS A 67 -1.85 -21.01 9.75
C HIS A 67 -2.49 -22.40 9.66
N HIS A 68 -3.25 -22.69 8.61
CA HIS A 68 -3.86 -24.00 8.42
C HIS A 68 -2.79 -25.11 8.36
N ASP A 69 -1.77 -24.94 7.52
CA ASP A 69 -0.70 -25.92 7.34
C ASP A 69 0.07 -26.16 8.65
N LEU A 70 0.36 -25.10 9.40
CA LEU A 70 1.06 -25.18 10.70
C LEU A 70 0.20 -25.76 11.83
N PHE A 71 -1.12 -25.57 11.82
CA PHE A 71 -1.99 -26.02 12.91
C PHE A 71 -2.73 -27.34 12.62
N SER A 72 -2.69 -27.83 11.38
CA SER A 72 -3.29 -29.10 10.97
C SER A 72 -2.27 -30.23 10.76
N SER A 73 -0.98 -29.91 10.56
CA SER A 73 0.05 -30.95 10.47
C SER A 73 0.43 -31.52 11.86
N PRO A 74 0.56 -32.86 12.01
CA PRO A 74 1.13 -33.47 13.21
C PRO A 74 2.60 -33.09 13.44
N SER A 75 3.33 -32.71 12.39
CA SER A 75 4.77 -32.40 12.45
C SER A 75 5.10 -31.07 13.13
N SER A 76 4.11 -30.21 13.35
CA SER A 76 4.26 -28.87 13.95
C SER A 76 3.69 -28.78 15.37
N LEU A 77 3.42 -29.92 16.02
CA LEU A 77 2.83 -29.98 17.36
C LEU A 77 3.60 -29.20 18.43
N GLU A 78 4.93 -29.29 18.47
CA GLU A 78 5.76 -28.53 19.42
C GLU A 78 5.58 -27.02 19.23
N PHE A 79 5.64 -26.55 17.98
CA PHE A 79 5.41 -25.15 17.64
C PHE A 79 4.01 -24.68 18.07
N GLN A 80 2.96 -25.47 17.79
CA GLN A 80 1.59 -25.15 18.21
C GLN A 80 1.48 -25.02 19.74
N GLN A 81 2.17 -25.88 20.50
CA GLN A 81 2.16 -25.85 21.96
C GLN A 81 2.87 -24.61 22.51
N THR A 82 4.02 -24.24 21.94
CA THR A 82 4.73 -22.99 22.30
C THR A 82 3.85 -21.78 22.05
N VAL A 83 3.23 -21.67 20.88
CA VAL A 83 2.33 -20.55 20.56
C VAL A 83 1.15 -20.50 21.54
N LYS A 84 0.50 -21.64 21.82
CA LYS A 84 -0.60 -21.70 22.80
C LYS A 84 -0.18 -21.29 24.21
N GLN A 85 1.08 -21.54 24.61
CA GLN A 85 1.59 -21.09 25.91
C GLN A 85 1.78 -19.57 25.97
N ILE A 86 2.20 -18.92 24.87
CA ILE A 86 2.35 -17.46 24.81
C ILE A 86 1.02 -16.74 25.07
N PHE A 87 -0.08 -17.29 24.56
CA PHE A 87 -1.42 -16.70 24.70
C PHE A 87 -2.23 -17.22 25.91
N LYS A 88 -1.59 -17.92 26.85
CA LYS A 88 -2.24 -18.50 28.05
C LYS A 88 -2.20 -17.59 29.29
N SER A 89 -1.77 -16.33 29.16
CA SER A 89 -1.93 -15.31 30.21
C SER A 89 -3.32 -14.67 30.16
#